data_AF-H9V5E9-F1
#
_entry.id   AF-H9V5E9-F1
#
_cell.length_a   1.000
_cell.length_b   1.000
_cell.length_c   1.000
_cell.angle_alpha   90.00
_cell.angle_beta   90.00
_cell.angle_gamma   90.00
#
_symmetry.space_group_name_H-M   'P 1'
#
loop_
_entity.id
_entity.type
_entity.pdbx_description
1 polymer ?
#
loop_
_entity_poly.entity_id
_entity_poly.type
_entity_poly.pdbx_seq_one_letter_code
_entity_poly.pdbx_strand_id
1 'polypeptide(L)'
;AHEERFEGGLYANLFTAHPPFQIDANFGFAAAIAEMLVQSDEANLFLLPAFPRDKWPNGCVSGLRAKSHVSVDICWNEGELHKVGLVANNQNLTTRLHYSGMSVTVNLCAGYFHMFNRDLKRVRSVPLTNSE
;
A
#
# COMPACT_ATOMS: atom_id res chain seq x y z
N ALA A 1 -19.82 -39.67 -16.74
CA ALA A 1 -20.54 -38.75 -15.85
C ALA A 1 -19.76 -37.45 -15.84
N HIS A 2 -20.45 -36.32 -15.96
CA HIS A 2 -19.93 -34.98 -16.23
C HIS A 2 -18.68 -34.60 -15.41
N GLU A 3 -17.55 -34.40 -16.09
CA GLU A 3 -16.47 -33.54 -15.60
C GLU A 3 -16.97 -32.10 -15.77
N GLU A 4 -17.47 -31.49 -14.69
CA GLU A 4 -17.64 -30.05 -14.66
C GLU A 4 -16.26 -29.41 -14.85
N ARG A 5 -16.12 -28.56 -15.87
CA ARG A 5 -14.93 -27.74 -16.10
C ARG A 5 -14.70 -26.85 -14.88
N PHE A 6 -13.85 -27.29 -13.97
CA PHE A 6 -13.45 -26.49 -12.82
C PHE A 6 -12.54 -25.38 -13.32
N GLU A 7 -13.09 -24.19 -13.53
CA GLU A 7 -12.32 -22.97 -13.74
C GLU A 7 -11.66 -22.59 -12.41
N GLY A 8 -10.39 -22.18 -12.45
CA GLY A 8 -9.55 -21.96 -11.27
C GLY A 8 -10.18 -21.05 -10.20
N GLY A 9 -9.63 -21.07 -8.98
CA GLY A 9 -10.23 -20.33 -7.86
C GLY A 9 -9.64 -20.70 -6.52
N LEU A 10 -10.48 -20.76 -5.49
CA LEU A 10 -10.09 -21.15 -4.13
C LEU A 10 -10.78 -22.44 -3.71
N TYR A 11 -10.03 -23.35 -3.08
CA TYR A 11 -10.61 -24.42 -2.28
C TYR A 11 -11.26 -23.85 -1.00
N ALA A 12 -12.03 -24.67 -0.28
CA ALA A 12 -12.71 -24.27 0.95
C ALA A 12 -11.75 -23.81 2.08
N ASN A 13 -10.48 -24.23 2.02
CA ASN A 13 -9.42 -23.79 2.94
C ASN A 13 -8.68 -22.52 2.45
N LEU A 14 -9.19 -21.85 1.42
CA LEU A 14 -8.63 -20.65 0.78
C LEU A 14 -7.30 -20.87 0.04
N PHE A 15 -6.90 -22.11 -0.23
CA PHE A 15 -5.79 -22.39 -1.12
C PHE A 15 -6.18 -22.19 -2.57
N THR A 16 -5.31 -21.55 -3.35
CA THR A 16 -5.53 -21.34 -4.77
C THR A 16 -5.45 -22.63 -5.57
N ALA A 17 -6.30 -22.73 -6.58
CA ALA A 17 -6.43 -23.87 -7.48
C ALA A 17 -6.21 -23.42 -8.92
N HIS A 18 -5.16 -23.94 -9.57
CA HIS A 18 -5.02 -23.97 -11.02
C HIS A 18 -5.78 -25.16 -11.66
N PRO A 19 -6.51 -25.94 -10.83
CA PRO A 19 -6.17 -27.28 -10.33
C PRO A 19 -4.81 -27.92 -10.72
N PRO A 20 -4.18 -28.70 -9.81
CA PRO A 20 -4.49 -28.85 -8.38
C PRO A 20 -4.03 -27.60 -7.58
N PHE A 21 -3.77 -27.74 -6.27
CA PHE A 21 -3.22 -26.68 -5.43
C PHE A 21 -1.90 -26.13 -5.97
N GLN A 22 -1.80 -24.80 -6.06
CA GLN A 22 -0.55 -24.07 -6.23
C GLN A 22 -0.59 -22.83 -5.34
N ILE A 23 0.49 -22.54 -4.62
CA ILE A 23 0.56 -21.45 -3.62
C ILE A 23 0.89 -20.08 -4.24
N ASP A 24 1.35 -20.07 -5.49
CA ASP A 24 1.78 -18.88 -6.21
C ASP A 24 0.68 -17.81 -6.29
N ALA A 25 -0.56 -18.18 -6.60
CA ALA A 25 -1.68 -17.25 -6.67
C ALA A 25 -2.12 -16.72 -5.29
N ASN A 26 -1.95 -17.47 -4.19
CA ASN A 26 -2.17 -16.94 -2.84
C ASN A 26 -1.21 -15.77 -2.54
N PHE A 27 0.09 -15.94 -2.83
CA PHE A 27 1.08 -14.87 -2.66
C PHE A 27 0.90 -13.75 -3.66
N GLY A 28 0.61 -14.09 -4.92
CA GLY A 28 0.36 -13.12 -5.99
C GLY A 28 -0.83 -12.22 -5.68
N PHE A 29 -1.92 -12.77 -5.12
CA PHE A 29 -3.10 -11.99 -4.74
C PHE A 29 -2.81 -10.99 -3.62
N ALA A 30 -2.10 -11.42 -2.57
CA ALA A 30 -1.68 -10.51 -1.50
C ALA A 30 -0.77 -9.39 -2.02
N ALA A 31 0.18 -9.72 -2.91
CA ALA A 31 1.03 -8.73 -3.57
C ALA A 31 0.22 -7.77 -4.45
N ALA A 32 -0.76 -8.26 -5.21
CA ALA A 32 -1.62 -7.43 -6.04
C ALA A 32 -2.44 -6.43 -5.21
N ILE A 33 -2.97 -6.84 -4.05
CA ILE A 33 -3.65 -5.92 -3.13
C ILE A 33 -2.68 -4.83 -2.63
N ALA A 34 -1.45 -5.21 -2.26
CA ALA A 34 -0.45 -4.23 -1.84
C ALA A 34 -0.12 -3.23 -2.97
N GLU A 35 0.07 -3.70 -4.20
CA GLU A 35 0.36 -2.88 -5.37
C GLU A 35 -0.83 -2.00 -5.81
N MET A 36 -2.08 -2.40 -5.53
CA MET A 36 -3.24 -1.54 -5.72
C MET A 36 -3.24 -0.33 -4.77
N LEU A 37 -2.67 -0.49 -3.57
CA LEU A 37 -2.62 0.52 -2.51
C LEU A 37 -1.37 1.40 -2.61
N VAL A 38 -0.22 0.82 -2.93
CA VAL A 38 1.07 1.51 -3.02
C VAL A 38 1.91 0.89 -4.13
N GLN A 39 2.44 1.73 -5.02
CA GLN A 39 3.53 1.36 -5.93
C GLN A 39 4.74 2.24 -5.65
N SER A 40 5.94 1.71 -5.89
CA SER A 40 7.16 2.50 -5.71
C SER A 40 8.32 2.11 -6.62
N ASP A 41 9.10 3.12 -7.00
CA ASP A 41 10.46 2.97 -7.51
C ASP A 41 11.46 3.62 -6.54
N GLU A 42 12.72 3.82 -6.95
CA GLU A 42 13.74 4.39 -6.06
C GLU A 42 13.44 5.83 -5.61
N ALA A 43 12.70 6.60 -6.41
CA ALA A 43 12.44 8.02 -6.20
C ALA A 43 10.94 8.36 -6.05
N ASN A 44 10.03 7.48 -6.45
CA ASN A 44 8.59 7.75 -6.50
C ASN A 44 7.79 6.83 -5.58
N LEU A 45 6.77 7.39 -4.95
CA LEU A 45 5.75 6.67 -4.20
C LEU A 45 4.37 7.04 -4.73
N PHE A 46 3.67 6.06 -5.30
CA PHE A 46 2.32 6.23 -5.85
C PHE A 46 1.30 5.72 -4.83
N LEU A 47 0.40 6.60 -4.41
CA LEU A 47 -0.63 6.32 -3.40
C LEU A 47 -1.95 6.00 -4.09
N LEU A 48 -2.57 4.88 -3.71
CA LEU A 48 -3.84 4.40 -4.25
C LEU A 48 -3.88 4.35 -5.80
N PRO A 49 -2.82 3.86 -6.48
CA PRO A 49 -2.69 3.97 -7.94
C PRO A 49 -3.76 3.19 -8.72
N ALA A 50 -4.24 2.07 -8.18
CA ALA A 50 -5.27 1.23 -8.80
C ALA A 50 -6.39 0.88 -7.79
N PHE A 51 -6.73 1.83 -6.92
CA PHE A 51 -7.66 1.62 -5.82
C PHE A 51 -9.13 1.55 -6.26
N PRO A 52 -9.93 0.56 -5.80
CA PRO A 52 -11.32 0.39 -6.21
C PRO A 52 -12.24 1.28 -5.39
N ARG A 53 -12.28 2.58 -5.73
CA ARG A 53 -12.95 3.65 -4.97
C ARG A 53 -14.40 3.33 -4.62
N ASP A 54 -15.16 2.76 -5.56
CA ASP A 54 -16.59 2.45 -5.38
C ASP A 54 -16.85 1.23 -4.48
N LYS A 55 -15.83 0.40 -4.22
CA LYS A 55 -15.97 -0.86 -3.46
C LYS A 55 -15.41 -0.74 -2.06
N TRP A 56 -14.37 0.07 -1.86
CA TRP A 56 -13.71 0.27 -0.57
C TRP A 56 -13.87 1.72 -0.11
N PRO A 57 -15.07 2.13 0.33
CA PRO A 57 -15.33 3.53 0.66
C PRO A 57 -14.45 4.00 1.82
N ASN A 58 -14.28 3.20 2.86
CA ASN A 58 -13.54 3.59 4.06
C ASN A 58 -12.63 2.46 4.52
N GLY A 59 -11.45 2.82 5.04
CA GLY A 59 -10.51 1.83 5.54
C GLY A 59 -9.11 2.40 5.76
N CYS A 60 -8.24 1.54 6.29
CA CYS A 60 -6.82 1.84 6.46
C CYS A 60 -5.98 0.59 6.21
N VAL A 61 -4.73 0.80 5.83
CA VAL A 61 -3.66 -0.19 5.80
C VAL A 61 -2.44 0.40 6.50
N SER A 62 -1.70 -0.44 7.22
CA SER A 62 -0.48 -0.02 7.92
C SER A 62 0.64 -1.03 7.69
N GLY A 63 1.88 -0.54 7.69
CA GLY A 63 3.08 -1.37 7.61
C GLY A 63 3.45 -1.84 6.21
N LEU A 64 2.86 -1.29 5.14
CA LEU A 64 3.34 -1.57 3.78
C LEU A 64 4.77 -1.07 3.62
N ARG A 65 5.58 -1.79 2.85
CA ARG A 65 6.97 -1.44 2.58
C ARG A 65 7.12 -1.03 1.13
N ALA A 66 7.56 0.20 0.91
CA ALA A 66 7.99 0.69 -0.38
C ALA A 66 9.50 0.54 -0.55
N LYS A 67 9.98 0.68 -1.79
CA LYS A 67 11.42 0.74 -2.08
C LYS A 67 12.10 1.88 -1.31
N SER A 68 13.43 1.79 -1.22
CA SER A 68 14.24 2.73 -0.41
C SER A 68 13.92 2.69 1.10
N HIS A 69 13.41 1.56 1.59
CA HIS A 69 13.12 1.30 3.01
C HIS A 69 12.11 2.28 3.64
N VAL A 70 11.05 2.63 2.92
CA VAL A 70 9.95 3.47 3.44
C VAL A 70 8.81 2.59 3.94
N SER A 71 8.36 2.81 5.18
CA SER A 71 7.07 2.28 5.65
C SER A 71 5.96 3.23 5.27
N VAL A 72 4.82 2.68 4.84
CA VAL A 72 3.67 3.43 4.36
C VAL A 72 2.42 2.95 5.09
N ASP A 73 1.74 3.91 5.72
CA ASP A 73 0.41 3.75 6.28
C ASP A 73 -0.56 4.63 5.48
N ILE A 74 -1.72 4.11 5.09
CA ILE A 74 -2.72 4.87 4.34
C ILE A 74 -4.07 4.68 5.00
N CYS A 75 -4.79 5.78 5.18
CA CYS A 75 -6.21 5.76 5.48
C CYS A 75 -6.97 6.51 4.38
N TRP A 76 -8.14 5.99 4.02
CA TRP A 76 -9.04 6.57 3.04
C TRP A 76 -10.47 6.67 3.58
N ASN A 77 -11.21 7.65 3.06
CA ASN A 77 -12.61 7.89 3.38
C ASN A 77 -13.34 8.32 2.10
N GLU A 78 -14.54 7.81 1.89
CA GLU A 78 -15.34 8.02 0.68
C GLU A 78 -14.56 7.69 -0.62
N GLY A 79 -13.74 6.65 -0.60
CA GLY A 79 -12.91 6.21 -1.73
C GLY A 79 -11.70 7.10 -2.02
N GLU A 80 -11.47 8.13 -1.20
CA GLU A 80 -10.39 9.11 -1.36
C GLU A 80 -9.34 9.00 -0.26
N LEU A 81 -8.08 9.29 -0.60
CA LEU A 81 -7.01 9.42 0.37
C LEU A 81 -7.41 10.41 1.46
N HIS A 82 -7.39 9.97 2.71
CA HIS A 82 -7.62 10.84 3.86
C HIS A 82 -6.27 11.29 4.44
N LYS A 83 -5.39 10.32 4.73
CA LYS A 83 -4.07 10.53 5.32
C LYS A 83 -3.09 9.47 4.85
N VAL A 84 -1.82 9.88 4.70
CA VAL A 84 -0.69 8.95 4.52
C VAL A 84 0.39 9.23 5.55
N GLY A 85 0.84 8.17 6.21
CA GLY A 85 1.96 8.14 7.13
C GLY A 85 3.18 7.53 6.47
N LEU A 86 4.32 8.20 6.56
CA LEU A 86 5.58 7.75 5.98
C LEU A 86 6.70 7.73 7.02
N VAL A 87 7.45 6.64 7.05
CA VAL A 87 8.67 6.49 7.87
C VAL A 87 9.82 6.09 6.97
N ALA A 88 10.89 6.88 6.98
CA ALA A 88 12.17 6.47 6.41
C ALA A 88 12.94 5.64 7.44
N ASN A 89 13.10 4.34 7.21
CA ASN A 89 13.59 3.42 8.25
C ASN A 89 15.12 3.32 8.35
N ASN A 90 15.86 3.87 7.38
CA ASN A 90 17.32 3.74 7.33
C ASN A 90 18.01 5.10 7.41
N GLN A 91 17.73 5.98 6.46
CA GLN A 91 18.36 7.31 6.36
C GLN A 91 17.36 8.34 5.86
N ASN A 92 17.72 9.61 5.99
CA ASN A 92 16.96 10.69 5.38
C ASN A 92 16.87 10.45 3.86
N LEU A 93 15.69 10.65 3.29
CA LEU A 93 15.47 10.45 1.86
C LEU A 93 14.52 11.48 1.29
N THR A 94 14.73 11.78 0.02
CA THR A 94 13.81 12.59 -0.78
C THR A 94 13.03 11.65 -1.69
N THR A 95 11.70 11.74 -1.65
CA THR A 95 10.83 10.96 -2.54
C THR A 95 9.72 11.84 -3.10
N ARG A 96 9.20 11.50 -4.27
CA ARG A 96 8.08 12.17 -4.89
C ARG A 96 6.80 11.38 -4.62
N LEU A 97 5.87 11.99 -3.89
CA LEU A 97 4.54 11.42 -3.67
C LEU A 97 3.66 11.72 -4.88
N HIS A 98 2.88 10.74 -5.32
CA HIS A 98 1.90 10.86 -6.40
C HIS A 98 0.52 10.42 -5.91
N TYR A 99 -0.49 11.25 -6.12
CA TYR A 99 -1.89 10.92 -5.81
C TYR A 99 -2.84 11.73 -6.70
N SER A 100 -3.79 11.07 -7.37
CA SER A 100 -4.85 11.73 -8.16
C SER A 100 -4.34 12.82 -9.12
N GLY A 101 -3.26 12.51 -9.86
CA GLY A 101 -2.61 13.45 -10.78
C GLY A 101 -1.75 14.54 -10.14
N MET A 102 -1.75 14.67 -8.81
CA MET A 102 -0.85 15.56 -8.07
C MET A 102 0.47 14.87 -7.77
N SER A 103 1.55 15.64 -7.78
CA SER A 103 2.85 15.16 -7.32
C SER A 103 3.60 16.20 -6.51
N VAL A 104 4.17 15.79 -5.36
CA VAL A 104 4.95 16.67 -4.48
C VAL A 104 6.23 15.95 -4.05
N THR A 105 7.37 16.63 -4.17
CA THR A 105 8.65 16.14 -3.64
C THR A 105 8.70 16.42 -2.13
N VAL A 106 9.00 15.41 -1.34
CA VAL A 106 9.04 15.49 0.12
C VAL A 106 10.36 14.94 0.66
N ASN A 107 10.87 15.58 1.71
CA ASN A 107 12.05 15.10 2.44
C ASN A 107 11.61 14.38 3.71
N LEU A 108 11.87 13.09 3.81
CA LEU A 108 11.60 12.30 5.00
C LEU A 108 12.87 12.22 5.85
N CYS A 109 12.77 12.59 7.12
CA CYS A 109 13.83 12.42 8.09
C CYS A 109 13.71 11.03 8.73
N ALA A 110 14.81 10.30 8.80
CA ALA A 110 14.85 9.03 9.51
C ALA A 110 14.53 9.25 11.01
N GLY A 111 13.87 8.26 11.62
CA GLY A 111 13.42 8.35 13.01
C GLY A 111 12.18 9.22 13.23
N TYR A 112 11.49 9.67 12.17
CA TYR A 112 10.24 10.41 12.26
C TYR A 112 9.12 9.70 11.49
N PHE A 113 7.92 9.79 12.05
CA PHE A 113 6.67 9.54 11.36
C PHE A 113 6.16 10.85 10.74
N HIS A 114 6.13 10.92 9.41
CA HIS A 114 5.64 12.06 8.66
C HIS A 114 4.21 11.81 8.18
N MET A 115 3.28 12.69 8.53
CA MET A 115 1.88 12.60 8.10
C MET A 115 1.57 13.64 7.02
N PHE A 116 0.91 13.21 5.96
CA PHE A 116 0.41 14.06 4.89
C PHE A 116 -1.11 13.89 4.73
N ASN A 117 -1.78 14.96 4.31
CA ASN A 117 -3.21 14.94 3.99
C ASN A 117 -3.47 14.58 2.52
N ARG A 118 -4.75 14.60 2.11
CA ARG A 118 -5.20 14.36 0.73
C ARG A 118 -4.54 15.25 -0.34
N ASP A 119 -4.09 16.45 0.03
CA ASP A 119 -3.45 17.42 -0.87
C ASP A 119 -1.92 17.24 -0.91
N LEU A 120 -1.41 16.13 -0.36
CA LEU A 120 0.01 15.83 -0.20
C LEU A 120 0.78 16.87 0.62
N LYS A 121 0.07 17.68 1.43
CA LYS A 121 0.69 18.64 2.36
C LYS A 121 1.04 17.94 3.66
N ARG A 122 2.27 18.15 4.12
CA ARG A 122 2.71 17.66 5.43
C ARG A 122 1.92 18.35 6.53
N VAL A 123 1.20 17.58 7.32
CA VAL A 123 0.41 18.07 8.45
C VAL A 123 1.23 18.06 9.74
N ARG A 124 2.03 17.00 9.94
CA ARG A 124 2.89 16.86 11.12
C ARG A 124 4.06 15.91 10.87
N SER A 125 5.13 16.08 11.65
CA SER A 125 6.19 15.10 11.82
C SER A 125 6.31 14.80 13.30
N VAL A 126 6.29 13.54 13.69
CA VAL A 126 6.41 13.12 15.09
C VAL A 126 7.65 12.23 15.21
N PRO A 127 8.57 12.49 16.15
CA PRO A 127 9.67 11.55 16.42
C PRO A 127 9.10 10.17 16.74
N LEU A 128 9.70 9.13 16.20
CA LEU A 128 9.44 7.77 16.66
C LEU A 128 10.05 7.65 18.04
N THR A 129 9.21 7.68 19.08
CA THR A 129 9.65 7.28 20.42
C THR A 129 9.94 5.79 20.38
N ASN A 130 11.13 5.39 20.83
CA ASN A 130 11.41 3.97 21.08
C ASN A 130 10.38 3.46 22.08
N SER A 131 9.34 2.79 21.60
CA SER A 131 8.60 1.84 22.42
C SER A 131 9.51 0.64 22.57
N GLU A 132 10.02 0.46 23.79
CA GLU A 132 10.71 -0.74 24.26
C GLU A 132 9.98 -2.03 23.86
#